data_AF-A0A0K9PKD9-F1
#
_entry.id   AF-A0A0K9PKD9-F1
#
_cell.length_a   1.000
_cell.length_b   1.000
_cell.length_c   1.000
_cell.angle_alpha   90.00
_cell.angle_beta   90.00
_cell.angle_gamma   90.00
#
_symmetry.space_group_name_H-M   'P 1'
#
loop_
_entity.id
_entity.type
_entity.pdbx_description
1 polymer ?
#
loop_
_entity_poly.entity_id
_entity_poly.type
_entity_poly.pdbx_seq_one_letter_code
_entity_poly.pdbx_strand_id
1 'polypeptide(L)'
;MLVIYLLVRPSYVSTFVENASLDKFMHDDKALSYNLTIDLSIHNPNKKISIYYRSVKAYVAYAGFRFGFDDSFANFHQGYKNTTIFHLTFAGLQSITNTNRSYMVINTYKKEEGEGYFNIYLTVDLNVRYKVFSIKTYTDKPTVKCSIKVPTPFFPVRAFEPYSRTKCDVNIF
;
A
#
# COMPACT_ATOMS: atom_id res chain seq x y z
N MET A 1 15.03 21.57 25.23
CA MET A 1 14.11 20.91 24.27
C MET A 1 14.59 20.92 22.82
N LEU A 2 15.36 21.92 22.35
CA LEU A 2 15.91 21.95 20.97
C LEU A 2 17.15 21.04 20.75
N VAL A 3 17.98 20.86 21.77
CA VAL A 3 19.27 20.13 21.66
C VAL A 3 19.07 18.64 21.36
N ILE A 4 18.10 17.98 22.02
CA ILE A 4 17.77 16.57 21.74
C ILE A 4 17.20 16.40 20.33
N TYR A 5 16.35 17.34 19.88
CA TYR A 5 15.81 17.34 18.52
C TYR A 5 16.90 17.45 17.46
N LEU A 6 17.89 18.35 17.66
CA LEU A 6 19.03 18.51 16.76
C LEU A 6 19.98 17.29 16.75
N LEU A 7 20.10 16.57 17.87
CA LEU A 7 20.94 15.37 18.00
C LEU A 7 20.30 14.10 17.40
N VAL A 8 18.98 14.05 17.33
CA VAL A 8 18.23 12.88 16.85
C VAL A 8 17.75 13.06 15.41
N ARG A 9 17.33 14.28 15.02
CA ARG A 9 16.72 14.62 13.72
C ARG A 9 15.83 13.49 13.19
N PRO A 10 14.63 13.31 13.79
CA PRO A 10 13.71 12.28 13.35
C PRO A 10 13.43 12.42 11.85
N SER A 11 13.61 11.34 11.12
CA SER A 11 13.24 11.24 9.71
C SER A 11 12.09 10.26 9.59
N TYR A 12 11.11 10.58 8.77
CA TYR A 12 9.97 9.71 8.54
C TYR A 12 10.38 8.44 7.80
N VAL A 13 9.59 7.39 7.98
CA VAL A 13 9.81 6.16 7.22
C VAL A 13 9.71 6.44 5.72
N SER A 14 10.56 5.80 4.93
CA SER A 14 10.43 5.82 3.48
C SER A 14 9.73 4.54 3.03
N THR A 15 8.75 4.69 2.14
CA THR A 15 7.86 3.60 1.76
C THR A 15 7.78 3.47 0.25
N PHE A 16 7.90 2.26 -0.25
CA PHE A 16 7.85 1.96 -1.67
C PHE A 16 7.05 0.69 -1.94
N VAL A 17 6.29 0.69 -3.00
CA VAL A 17 5.84 -0.57 -3.60
C VAL A 17 6.97 -1.05 -4.52
N GLU A 18 7.60 -2.15 -4.12
CA GLU A 18 8.73 -2.75 -4.82
C GLU A 18 8.24 -3.58 -6.02
N ASN A 19 7.13 -4.30 -5.84
CA ASN A 19 6.51 -5.10 -6.88
C ASN A 19 4.98 -5.14 -6.69
N ALA A 20 4.25 -5.25 -7.79
CA ALA A 20 2.82 -5.54 -7.78
C ALA A 20 2.43 -6.34 -9.03
N SER A 21 1.55 -7.32 -8.86
CA SER A 21 1.06 -8.16 -9.96
C SER A 21 -0.40 -8.52 -9.78
N LEU A 22 -1.09 -8.61 -10.92
CA LEU A 22 -2.46 -9.09 -11.01
C LEU A 22 -2.45 -10.45 -11.70
N ASP A 23 -2.78 -11.51 -10.97
CA ASP A 23 -3.02 -12.82 -11.57
C ASP A 23 -4.44 -12.90 -12.16
N LYS A 24 -5.35 -12.12 -11.57
CA LYS A 24 -6.74 -12.01 -12.02
C LYS A 24 -7.23 -10.59 -11.79
N PHE A 25 -7.88 -10.00 -12.80
CA PHE A 25 -8.62 -8.75 -12.65
C PHE A 25 -9.69 -8.69 -13.74
N MET A 26 -10.90 -9.16 -13.43
CA MET A 26 -11.98 -9.33 -14.40
C MET A 26 -13.26 -8.69 -13.89
N HIS A 27 -13.92 -7.93 -14.75
CA HIS A 27 -15.18 -7.27 -14.46
C HIS A 27 -16.33 -7.86 -15.29
N ASP A 28 -17.47 -8.18 -14.66
CA ASP A 28 -18.67 -8.78 -15.28
C ASP A 28 -19.93 -7.90 -15.12
N ASP A 29 -19.75 -6.57 -15.17
CA ASP A 29 -20.74 -5.51 -14.92
C ASP A 29 -21.25 -5.41 -13.47
N LYS A 30 -21.39 -6.55 -12.78
CA LYS A 30 -21.97 -6.66 -11.43
C LYS A 30 -20.93 -6.92 -10.35
N ALA A 31 -19.76 -7.41 -10.71
CA ALA A 31 -18.70 -7.74 -9.79
C ALA A 31 -17.31 -7.52 -10.42
N LEU A 32 -16.32 -7.45 -9.55
CA LEU A 32 -14.91 -7.44 -9.87
C LEU A 32 -14.28 -8.67 -9.21
N SER A 33 -13.80 -9.62 -10.00
CA SER A 33 -13.00 -10.74 -9.52
C SER A 33 -11.53 -10.41 -9.64
N TYR A 34 -10.78 -10.57 -8.56
CA TYR A 34 -9.40 -10.12 -8.49
C TYR A 34 -8.51 -11.09 -7.71
N ASN A 35 -7.23 -11.10 -8.08
CA ASN A 35 -6.13 -11.67 -7.32
C ASN A 35 -4.91 -10.74 -7.54
N LEU A 36 -4.56 -10.00 -6.51
CA LEU A 36 -3.56 -8.94 -6.50
C LEU A 36 -2.54 -9.22 -5.40
N THR A 37 -1.27 -9.21 -5.77
CA THR A 37 -0.15 -9.29 -4.82
C THR A 37 0.67 -8.01 -4.88
N ILE A 38 1.09 -7.52 -3.72
CA ILE A 38 1.89 -6.29 -3.58
C ILE A 38 3.01 -6.52 -2.56
N ASP A 39 4.24 -6.19 -2.94
CA ASP A 39 5.39 -6.13 -2.05
C ASP A 39 5.64 -4.68 -1.62
N LEU A 40 5.28 -4.34 -0.39
CA LEU A 40 5.47 -3.01 0.19
C LEU A 40 6.70 -2.99 1.10
N SER A 41 7.68 -2.14 0.80
CA SER A 41 8.79 -1.88 1.70
C SER A 41 8.52 -0.66 2.58
N ILE A 42 8.81 -0.79 3.87
CA ILE A 42 8.85 0.32 4.83
C ILE A 42 10.25 0.35 5.44
N HIS A 43 11.00 1.41 5.17
CA HIS A 43 12.34 1.63 5.68
C HIS A 43 12.34 2.67 6.79
N ASN A 44 12.92 2.32 7.94
CA ASN A 44 13.21 3.26 9.01
C ASN A 44 14.61 3.87 8.82
N PRO A 45 14.75 5.13 8.37
CA PRO A 45 16.06 5.75 8.16
C PRO A 45 16.76 6.15 9.46
N ASN A 46 16.06 6.11 10.60
CA ASN A 46 16.57 6.64 11.86
C ASN A 46 17.67 5.76 12.46
N LYS A 47 18.75 6.41 12.93
CA LYS A 47 19.88 5.76 13.62
C LYS A 47 19.65 5.54 15.12
N LYS A 48 18.70 6.28 15.71
CA LYS A 48 18.46 6.34 17.16
C LYS A 48 16.99 6.12 17.55
N ILE A 49 16.10 6.00 16.57
CA ILE A 49 14.68 5.80 16.77
C ILE A 49 14.29 4.46 16.18
N SER A 50 13.72 3.59 17.01
CA SER A 50 13.11 2.34 16.55
C SER A 50 11.59 2.45 16.63
N ILE A 51 10.89 1.62 15.88
CA ILE A 51 9.44 1.74 15.68
C ILE A 51 8.77 0.45 16.11
N TYR A 52 7.78 0.54 17.00
CA TYR A 52 6.92 -0.57 17.36
C TYR A 52 5.60 -0.45 16.61
N TYR A 53 5.31 -1.41 15.76
CA TYR A 53 4.05 -1.51 15.01
C TYR A 53 3.06 -2.34 15.82
N ARG A 54 1.91 -1.73 16.13
CA ARG A 54 0.81 -2.31 16.92
C ARG A 54 -0.38 -2.75 16.07
N SER A 55 -0.46 -2.25 14.85
CA SER A 55 -1.36 -2.74 13.81
C SER A 55 -0.90 -2.17 12.48
N VAL A 56 -1.05 -2.97 11.44
CA VAL A 56 -0.90 -2.56 10.05
C VAL A 56 -2.18 -2.99 9.36
N LYS A 57 -2.85 -2.05 8.69
CA LYS A 57 -4.10 -2.30 7.98
C LYS A 57 -3.97 -1.79 6.56
N ALA A 58 -3.99 -2.69 5.59
CA ALA A 58 -3.86 -2.36 4.18
C ALA A 58 -5.23 -2.43 3.49
N TYR A 59 -5.50 -1.46 2.64
CA TYR A 59 -6.70 -1.38 1.81
C TYR A 59 -6.29 -1.12 0.37
N VAL A 60 -6.97 -1.79 -0.56
CA VAL A 60 -6.82 -1.49 -1.99
C VAL A 60 -8.14 -0.98 -2.55
N ALA A 61 -8.03 0.05 -3.38
CA ALA A 61 -9.15 0.67 -4.06
C ALA A 61 -8.89 0.81 -5.56
N TYR A 62 -9.97 0.69 -6.33
CA TYR A 62 -9.98 0.81 -7.78
C TYR A 62 -11.14 1.72 -8.19
N ALA A 63 -10.89 2.68 -9.09
CA ALA A 63 -11.88 3.69 -9.51
C ALA A 63 -12.58 4.41 -8.32
N GLY A 64 -11.86 4.62 -7.21
CA GLY A 64 -12.38 5.25 -6.00
C GLY A 64 -13.14 4.32 -5.03
N PHE A 65 -13.24 3.03 -5.32
CA PHE A 65 -13.96 2.05 -4.48
C PHE A 65 -13.01 1.00 -3.90
N ARG A 66 -13.11 0.77 -2.60
CA ARG A 66 -12.35 -0.30 -1.92
C ARG A 66 -12.87 -1.67 -2.36
N PHE A 67 -11.94 -2.57 -2.68
CA PHE A 67 -12.27 -3.94 -3.07
C PHE A 67 -11.44 -4.99 -2.30
N GLY A 68 -10.42 -4.59 -1.54
CA GLY A 68 -9.62 -5.51 -0.73
C GLY A 68 -9.15 -4.89 0.57
N PHE A 69 -8.94 -5.75 1.57
CA PHE A 69 -8.50 -5.39 2.91
C PHE A 69 -7.66 -6.51 3.52
N ASP A 70 -6.61 -6.15 4.24
CA ASP A 70 -5.76 -7.07 5.01
C ASP A 70 -5.27 -6.40 6.30
N ASP A 71 -5.56 -7.00 7.45
CA ASP A 71 -5.06 -6.61 8.77
C ASP A 71 -4.43 -7.77 9.54
N SER A 72 -4.00 -8.82 8.84
CA SER A 72 -3.45 -10.04 9.41
C SER A 72 -2.03 -9.92 9.98
N PHE A 73 -1.43 -8.71 9.92
CA PHE A 73 -0.06 -8.47 10.33
C PHE A 73 0.11 -8.47 11.86
N ALA A 74 0.99 -9.34 12.34
CA ALA A 74 1.39 -9.37 13.74
C ALA A 74 2.11 -8.08 14.14
N ASN A 75 2.04 -7.77 15.44
CA ASN A 75 2.83 -6.69 16.02
C ASN A 75 4.31 -7.00 15.91
N PHE A 76 5.11 -6.00 15.51
CA PHE A 76 6.54 -6.19 15.34
C PHE A 76 7.33 -4.95 15.72
N HIS A 77 8.62 -5.14 15.93
CA HIS A 77 9.57 -4.08 16.22
C HIS A 77 10.52 -3.92 15.04
N GLN A 78 10.57 -2.71 14.50
CA GLN A 78 11.52 -2.33 13.48
C GLN A 78 12.66 -1.56 14.13
N GLY A 79 13.85 -2.14 14.07
CA GLY A 79 15.09 -1.54 14.58
C GLY A 79 15.53 -0.30 13.79
N TYR A 80 16.73 0.18 14.12
CA TYR A 80 17.36 1.31 13.42
C TYR A 80 17.77 0.90 12.00
N LYS A 81 17.66 1.83 11.03
CA LYS A 81 18.14 1.63 9.64
C LYS A 81 17.69 0.31 9.03
N ASN A 82 16.48 -0.13 9.37
CA ASN A 82 15.95 -1.43 9.01
C ASN A 82 14.81 -1.27 8.00
N THR A 83 14.73 -2.19 7.05
CA THR A 83 13.63 -2.28 6.08
C THR A 83 12.83 -3.53 6.36
N THR A 84 11.52 -3.37 6.45
CA THR A 84 10.56 -4.48 6.53
C THR A 84 9.78 -4.53 5.23
N ILE A 85 9.63 -5.73 4.67
CA ILE A 85 8.82 -5.99 3.48
C ILE A 85 7.53 -6.65 3.92
N PHE A 86 6.40 -6.12 3.45
CA PHE A 86 5.08 -6.67 3.64
C PHE A 86 4.62 -7.28 2.33
N HIS A 87 4.27 -8.56 2.39
CA HIS A 87 3.70 -9.30 1.26
C HIS A 87 2.18 -9.28 1.40
N LEU A 88 1.54 -8.34 0.70
CA LEU A 88 0.10 -8.16 0.74
C LEU A 88 -0.54 -9.02 -0.36
N THR A 89 -1.57 -9.79 -0.02
CA THR A 89 -2.34 -10.58 -0.98
C THR A 89 -3.83 -10.27 -0.85
N PHE A 90 -4.44 -9.82 -1.94
CA PHE A 90 -5.86 -9.51 -2.02
C PHE A 90 -6.49 -10.39 -3.10
N ALA A 91 -7.31 -11.35 -2.70
CA ALA A 91 -8.06 -12.18 -3.63
C ALA A 91 -9.53 -12.21 -3.25
N GLY A 92 -10.42 -12.18 -4.25
CA GLY A 92 -11.85 -12.25 -3.98
C GLY A 92 -12.75 -11.86 -5.16
N LEU A 93 -14.00 -11.63 -4.79
CA LEU A 93 -15.06 -11.19 -5.69
C LEU A 93 -15.81 -10.03 -5.01
N GLN A 94 -15.59 -8.82 -5.48
CA GLN A 94 -16.24 -7.62 -4.96
C GLN A 94 -17.50 -7.33 -5.76
N SER A 95 -18.67 -7.39 -5.13
CA SER A 95 -19.93 -7.00 -5.77
C SER A 95 -20.03 -5.47 -5.90
N ILE A 96 -20.52 -5.01 -7.05
CA ILE A 96 -20.72 -3.61 -7.41
C ILE A 96 -22.22 -3.40 -7.65
N THR A 97 -23.00 -3.38 -6.56
CA THR A 97 -24.48 -3.32 -6.61
C THR A 97 -25.05 -1.93 -6.85
N ASN A 98 -24.24 -0.88 -6.70
CA ASN A 98 -24.68 0.49 -6.92
C ASN A 98 -24.45 0.88 -8.39
N THR A 99 -25.52 1.28 -9.09
CA THR A 99 -25.51 1.60 -10.53
C THR A 99 -24.50 2.70 -10.90
N ASN A 100 -24.40 3.76 -10.09
CA ASN A 100 -23.42 4.84 -10.33
C ASN A 100 -21.99 4.34 -10.14
N ARG A 101 -21.75 3.49 -9.13
CA ARG A 101 -20.43 2.87 -8.92
C ARG A 101 -20.07 1.92 -10.06
N SER A 102 -21.01 1.08 -10.50
CA SER A 102 -20.82 0.17 -11.63
C SER A 102 -20.44 0.93 -12.90
N TYR A 103 -21.16 2.01 -13.23
CA TYR A 103 -20.84 2.86 -14.38
C TYR A 103 -19.44 3.50 -14.32
N MET A 104 -19.00 3.95 -13.15
CA MET A 104 -17.65 4.51 -13.01
C MET A 104 -16.58 3.41 -13.15
N VAL A 105 -16.75 2.29 -12.46
CA VAL A 105 -15.79 1.18 -12.48
C VAL A 105 -15.65 0.61 -13.89
N ILE A 106 -16.75 0.37 -14.62
CA ILE A 106 -16.70 -0.20 -15.97
C ILE A 106 -16.02 0.70 -16.98
N ASN A 107 -16.25 2.01 -16.90
CA ASN A 107 -15.63 2.97 -17.81
C ASN A 107 -14.13 3.10 -17.55
N THR A 108 -13.72 3.16 -16.28
CA THR A 108 -12.30 3.14 -15.92
C THR A 108 -11.65 1.82 -16.33
N TYR A 109 -12.32 0.69 -16.07
CA TYR A 109 -11.84 -0.65 -16.43
C TYR A 109 -11.58 -0.78 -17.93
N LYS A 110 -12.56 -0.50 -18.79
CA LYS A 110 -12.41 -0.62 -20.26
C LYS A 110 -11.30 0.27 -20.81
N LYS A 111 -11.18 1.48 -20.25
CA LYS A 111 -10.12 2.42 -20.63
C LYS A 111 -8.75 1.88 -20.27
N GLU A 112 -8.56 1.50 -19.01
CA GLU A 112 -7.27 1.06 -18.45
C GLU A 112 -6.85 -0.32 -18.97
N GLU A 113 -7.81 -1.22 -19.17
CA GLU A 113 -7.57 -2.48 -19.88
C GLU A 113 -7.02 -2.21 -21.28
N GLY A 114 -7.60 -1.26 -22.05
CA GLY A 114 -7.06 -0.86 -23.35
C GLY A 114 -5.66 -0.21 -23.31
N GLU A 115 -5.28 0.39 -22.18
CA GLU A 115 -3.95 0.99 -21.95
C GLU A 115 -2.90 -0.03 -21.48
N GLY A 116 -3.31 -1.23 -21.07
CA GLY A 116 -2.41 -2.31 -20.64
C GLY A 116 -2.02 -2.30 -19.17
N TYR A 117 -2.66 -1.48 -18.35
CA TYR A 117 -2.39 -1.43 -16.91
C TYR A 117 -3.61 -0.91 -16.14
N PHE A 118 -3.74 -1.29 -14.87
CA PHE A 118 -4.77 -0.79 -13.98
C PHE A 118 -4.17 0.13 -12.91
N ASN A 119 -4.80 1.28 -12.67
CA ASN A 119 -4.41 2.18 -11.58
C ASN A 119 -5.10 1.73 -10.28
N ILE A 120 -4.31 1.18 -9.36
CA ILE A 120 -4.79 0.73 -8.05
C ILE A 120 -4.25 1.66 -6.97
N TYR A 121 -5.08 1.97 -5.98
CA TYR A 121 -4.70 2.79 -4.84
C TYR A 121 -4.50 1.91 -3.62
N LEU A 122 -3.28 1.86 -3.09
CA LEU A 122 -2.95 1.22 -1.83
C LEU A 122 -2.98 2.28 -0.71
N THR A 123 -3.73 2.00 0.35
CA THR A 123 -3.70 2.78 1.59
C THR A 123 -3.29 1.86 2.73
N VAL A 124 -2.31 2.25 3.54
CA VAL A 124 -1.88 1.48 4.71
C VAL A 124 -1.97 2.36 5.96
N ASP A 125 -2.91 2.03 6.83
CA ASP A 125 -3.07 2.65 8.13
C ASP A 125 -2.18 1.95 9.14
N LEU A 126 -1.30 2.71 9.79
CA LEU A 126 -0.36 2.21 10.77
C LEU A 126 -0.77 2.68 12.17
N ASN A 127 -0.46 1.88 13.18
CA ASN A 127 -0.52 2.28 14.58
C ASN A 127 0.84 2.01 15.19
N VAL A 128 1.60 3.06 15.49
CA VAL A 128 3.02 2.94 15.85
C VAL A 128 3.35 3.64 17.16
N ARG A 129 4.42 3.17 17.80
CA ARG A 129 5.10 3.89 18.88
C ARG A 129 6.58 3.98 18.58
N TYR A 130 7.12 5.18 18.64
CA TYR A 130 8.55 5.40 18.49
C TYR A 130 9.25 5.13 19.83
N LYS A 131 10.45 4.57 19.78
CA LYS A 131 11.33 4.43 20.94
C LYS A 131 12.63 5.14 20.64
N VAL A 132 12.93 6.16 21.46
CA VAL A 132 14.17 6.92 21.41
C VAL A 132 14.96 6.58 22.67
N PHE A 133 16.15 6.00 22.50
CA PHE A 133 16.92 5.42 23.61
C PHE A 133 16.08 4.41 24.41
N SER A 134 15.73 4.72 25.66
CA SER A 134 14.92 3.86 26.55
C SER A 134 13.47 4.33 26.71
N ILE A 135 13.07 5.44 26.07
CA ILE A 135 11.75 6.05 26.25
C ILE A 135 10.87 5.76 25.04
N LYS A 136 9.66 5.25 25.28
CA LYS A 136 8.62 5.09 24.25
C LYS A 136 7.76 6.34 24.19
N THR A 137 7.46 6.81 22.97
CA THR A 137 6.59 7.97 22.73
C THR A 137 5.11 7.59 22.85
N TYR A 138 4.24 8.60 22.71
CA TYR A 138 2.82 8.40 22.47
C TYR A 138 2.57 7.59 21.18
N THR A 139 1.37 7.03 21.08
CA THR A 139 0.93 6.31 19.88
C THR A 139 0.64 7.28 18.76
N ASP A 140 1.28 7.06 17.62
CA ASP A 140 1.07 7.78 16.37
C ASP A 140 0.32 6.88 15.37
N LYS A 141 -0.41 7.48 14.43
CA LYS A 141 -1.25 6.76 13.45
C LYS A 141 -1.02 7.24 12.01
N PRO A 142 0.19 7.08 11.46
CA PRO A 142 0.47 7.51 10.11
C PRO A 142 -0.28 6.67 9.07
N THR A 143 -0.59 7.28 7.94
CA THR A 143 -1.25 6.66 6.80
C THR A 143 -0.32 6.73 5.58
N VAL A 144 0.01 5.59 4.99
CA VAL A 144 0.77 5.50 3.74
C VAL A 144 -0.21 5.43 2.58
N LYS A 145 0.01 6.20 1.51
CA LYS A 145 -0.80 6.19 0.29
C LYS A 145 0.09 5.99 -0.92
N CYS A 146 -0.27 5.04 -1.78
CA CYS A 146 0.43 4.75 -3.01
C CYS A 146 -0.56 4.68 -4.18
N SER A 147 -0.22 5.31 -5.30
CA SER A 147 -0.91 5.14 -6.58
C SER A 147 -0.06 4.22 -7.45
N ILE A 148 -0.47 2.98 -7.63
CA ILE A 148 0.31 1.95 -8.32
C ILE A 148 -0.30 1.64 -9.69
N LYS A 149 0.56 1.56 -10.71
CA LYS A 149 0.21 1.09 -12.05
C LYS A 149 0.57 -0.39 -12.15
N VAL A 150 -0.43 -1.26 -12.20
CA VAL A 150 -0.21 -2.70 -12.25
C VAL A 150 -0.48 -3.19 -13.66
N PRO A 151 0.50 -3.82 -14.35
CA PRO A 151 0.28 -4.39 -15.68
C PRO A 151 -0.88 -5.39 -15.67
N THR A 152 -1.66 -5.39 -16.74
CA THR A 152 -2.79 -6.33 -16.89
C THR A 152 -2.31 -7.75 -17.22
N PRO A 153 -2.94 -8.81 -16.68
CA PRO A 153 -2.57 -10.19 -16.99
C PRO A 153 -2.87 -10.62 -18.44
N PHE A 154 -3.68 -9.84 -19.17
CA PHE A 154 -4.21 -10.24 -20.49
C PHE A 154 -3.44 -9.66 -21.68
N PHE A 155 -2.39 -8.86 -21.45
CA PHE A 155 -1.62 -8.27 -22.55
C PHE A 155 -0.60 -9.25 -23.14
N PRO A 156 -0.41 -9.23 -24.48
CA PRO A 156 0.53 -10.14 -25.12
C PRO A 156 1.95 -9.94 -24.57
N VAL A 157 2.57 -11.05 -24.16
CA VAL A 157 3.86 -11.16 -23.45
C VAL A 157 4.99 -10.31 -24.05
N ARG A 158 4.93 -9.97 -25.35
CA ARG A 158 5.96 -9.18 -26.06
C ARG A 158 5.92 -7.67 -25.75
N ALA A 159 4.88 -7.18 -25.08
CA ALA A 159 4.72 -5.78 -24.67
C ALA A 159 4.68 -5.60 -23.14
N PHE A 160 5.00 -6.66 -22.37
CA PHE A 160 4.90 -6.63 -20.92
C PHE A 160 6.07 -5.82 -20.34
N GLU A 161 5.84 -4.55 -19.98
CA GLU A 161 6.77 -3.83 -19.12
C GLU A 161 6.68 -4.41 -17.71
N PRO A 162 7.81 -4.80 -17.09
CA PRO A 162 7.81 -5.24 -15.71
C PRO A 162 7.33 -4.11 -14.80
N TYR A 163 6.73 -4.46 -13.66
CA TYR A 163 6.28 -3.47 -12.69
C TYR A 163 7.44 -2.54 -12.29
N SER A 164 7.16 -1.23 -12.28
CA SER A 164 8.13 -0.22 -11.88
C SER A 164 7.90 0.21 -10.44
N ARG A 165 8.99 0.16 -9.66
CA ARG A 165 9.02 0.56 -8.26
C ARG A 165 8.38 1.93 -8.06
N THR A 166 7.40 2.01 -7.16
CA THR A 166 6.62 3.23 -6.91
C THR A 166 6.87 3.76 -5.50
N LYS A 167 7.22 5.04 -5.38
CA LYS A 167 7.34 5.71 -4.08
C LYS A 167 5.95 6.05 -3.54
N CYS A 168 5.74 5.83 -2.24
CA CYS A 168 4.50 6.18 -1.56
C CYS A 168 4.65 7.43 -0.69
N ASP A 169 3.54 8.12 -0.49
CA ASP A 169 3.44 9.27 0.39
C ASP A 169 3.02 8.84 1.79
N VAL A 170 3.68 9.39 2.81
CA VAL A 170 3.39 9.11 4.21
C VAL A 170 2.76 10.36 4.82
N ASN A 171 1.47 10.28 5.17
CA ASN A 171 0.77 11.33 5.90
C ASN A 171 0.73 11.02 7.41
N ILE A 172 0.98 12.02 8.24
CA ILE A 172 1.18 11.89 9.69
C ILE A 172 0.18 12.77 10.47
N PHE A 173 -0.80 13.36 9.77
CA PHE A 173 -1.81 14.26 10.34
C PHE A 173 -3.22 13.81 9.98
#